data_AF-A0A0W7W5W6-F1
#
_entry.id   AF-A0A0W7W5W6-F1
#
_cell.length_a   1.000
_cell.length_b   1.000
_cell.length_c   1.000
_cell.angle_alpha   90.00
_cell.angle_beta   90.00
_cell.angle_gamma   90.00
#
_symmetry.space_group_name_H-M   'P 1'
#
loop_
_entity.id
_entity.type
_entity.pdbx_description
1 polymer ?
#
loop_
_entity_poly.entity_id
_entity_poly.type
_entity_poly.pdbx_seq_one_letter_code
_entity_poly.pdbx_strand_id
1 'polypeptide(L)'
;MNTQSLPAQAETYLGQLAGALADAPEAARAAALDDVRAHVEEALDSGRTVDEALAGLGPARAFAAQFRQELGLPADHAAEASRGARILHIAAVVVAVLGGIMNVWLETAVGGLSLGVAVLLFIPAVLAALPLVLPVHLRVPVGLANAVVVTAFVVLTFGSVGAFFVPLALQLWVAVIVPWRVSKGLDLSQGLIWRVFGAVTVALPGLLLIAGMTSGSLGWSPVAAAIAAALIALALGFALGVRFTAPVIAVLGIVLLVAAFFDPGMLMLGVWWVGGYYLSFGLGSSAAWAAAEHPGARL
;
A
#
# COMPACT_ATOMS: atom_id res chain seq x y z
N MET A 1 37.03 -26.94 -17.38
CA MET A 1 37.15 -25.56 -16.87
C MET A 1 36.78 -25.61 -15.41
N ASN A 2 37.72 -25.35 -14.51
CA ASN A 2 37.42 -25.22 -13.08
C ASN A 2 36.69 -23.88 -12.93
N THR A 3 35.41 -23.89 -12.57
CA THR A 3 34.72 -22.71 -12.07
C THR A 3 35.40 -22.34 -10.75
N GLN A 4 36.41 -21.47 -10.83
CA GLN A 4 36.93 -20.84 -9.63
C GLN A 4 35.77 -20.05 -9.03
N SER A 5 35.36 -20.43 -7.82
CA SER A 5 34.35 -19.70 -7.07
C SER A 5 34.84 -18.27 -6.88
N LEU A 6 34.00 -17.31 -7.25
CA LEU A 6 34.32 -15.90 -7.02
C LEU A 6 34.46 -15.64 -5.52
N PRO A 7 35.21 -14.60 -5.12
CA PRO A 7 35.25 -14.18 -3.73
C PRO A 7 33.84 -13.84 -3.19
N ALA A 8 33.58 -14.16 -1.93
CA ALA A 8 32.25 -14.04 -1.32
C ALA A 8 31.61 -12.64 -1.42
N GLN A 9 32.44 -11.57 -1.43
CA GLN A 9 31.97 -10.20 -1.65
C GLN A 9 31.37 -10.00 -3.05
N ALA A 10 32.01 -10.54 -4.09
CA ALA A 10 31.51 -10.47 -5.46
C ALA A 10 30.22 -11.30 -5.60
N GLU A 11 30.14 -12.48 -4.99
CA GLU A 11 28.90 -13.27 -4.95
C GLU A 11 27.76 -12.52 -4.26
N THR A 12 28.05 -11.83 -3.15
CA THR A 12 27.07 -10.99 -2.44
C THR A 12 26.58 -9.85 -3.34
N TYR A 13 27.49 -9.18 -4.04
CA TYR A 13 27.16 -8.12 -4.99
C TYR A 13 26.28 -8.63 -6.14
N LEU A 14 26.63 -9.77 -6.74
CA LEU A 14 25.86 -10.42 -7.80
C LEU A 14 24.46 -10.83 -7.30
N GLY A 15 24.33 -11.31 -6.06
CA GLY A 15 23.03 -11.59 -5.45
C GLY A 15 22.17 -10.34 -5.30
N GLN A 16 22.76 -9.22 -4.87
CA GLN A 16 22.07 -7.93 -4.79
C GLN A 16 21.67 -7.39 -6.18
N LEU A 17 22.56 -7.51 -7.16
CA LEU A 17 22.33 -7.10 -8.55
C LEU A 17 21.23 -7.95 -9.20
N ALA A 18 21.27 -9.28 -9.03
CA ALA A 18 20.24 -10.19 -9.51
C ALA A 18 18.87 -9.86 -8.91
N GLY A 19 18.83 -9.52 -7.63
CA GLY A 19 17.63 -9.03 -6.96
C GLY A 19 17.13 -7.71 -7.52
N ALA A 20 18.03 -6.75 -7.79
CA ALA A 20 17.67 -5.46 -8.40
C ALA A 20 17.13 -5.62 -9.83
N LEU A 21 17.69 -6.57 -10.59
CA LEU A 21 17.28 -6.91 -11.96
C LEU A 21 16.20 -7.99 -12.04
N ALA A 22 15.52 -8.33 -10.94
CA ALA A 22 14.55 -9.44 -10.90
C ALA A 22 13.41 -9.32 -11.95
N ASP A 23 12.99 -8.10 -12.26
CA ASP A 23 11.93 -7.79 -13.22
C ASP A 23 12.44 -7.58 -14.66
N ALA A 24 13.75 -7.61 -14.89
CA ALA A 24 14.32 -7.50 -16.24
C ALA A 24 14.13 -8.82 -17.02
N PRO A 25 14.07 -8.79 -18.37
CA PRO A 25 14.10 -10.00 -19.18
C PRO A 25 15.26 -10.91 -18.78
N GLU A 26 15.01 -12.22 -18.68
CA GLU A 26 16.00 -13.18 -18.17
C GLU A 26 17.33 -13.08 -18.92
N ALA A 27 17.29 -12.91 -20.25
CA ALA A 27 18.48 -12.71 -21.07
C ALA A 27 19.27 -11.43 -20.70
N ALA A 28 18.58 -10.31 -20.46
CA ALA A 28 19.22 -9.05 -20.07
C ALA A 28 19.82 -9.15 -18.66
N ARG A 29 19.12 -9.81 -17.73
CA ARG A 29 19.63 -10.06 -16.38
C ARG A 29 20.86 -10.97 -16.41
N ALA A 30 20.82 -12.05 -17.18
CA ALA A 30 21.96 -12.95 -17.34
C ALA A 30 23.18 -12.20 -17.92
N ALA A 31 22.98 -11.43 -18.98
CA ALA A 31 24.03 -10.61 -19.59
C ALA A 31 24.67 -9.65 -18.58
N ALA A 32 23.86 -8.91 -17.80
CA ALA A 32 24.38 -8.00 -16.77
C ALA A 32 25.23 -8.70 -15.71
N LEU A 33 24.78 -9.89 -15.26
CA LEU A 33 25.51 -10.65 -14.26
C LEU A 33 26.80 -11.23 -14.83
N ASP A 34 26.78 -11.69 -16.08
CA ASP A 34 27.95 -12.21 -16.80
C ASP A 34 28.98 -11.09 -17.02
N ASP A 35 28.55 -9.90 -17.44
CA ASP A 35 29.42 -8.72 -17.63
C ASP A 35 30.10 -8.32 -16.32
N VAL A 36 29.37 -8.31 -15.20
CA VAL A 36 29.95 -7.99 -13.89
C VAL A 36 30.90 -9.09 -13.42
N ARG A 37 30.60 -10.38 -13.68
CA ARG A 37 31.56 -11.47 -13.38
C ARG A 37 32.84 -11.30 -14.18
N ALA A 38 32.74 -11.08 -15.49
CA ALA A 38 33.88 -10.87 -16.36
C ALA A 38 34.71 -9.65 -15.91
N HIS A 39 34.06 -8.55 -15.52
CA HIS A 39 34.74 -7.36 -15.00
C HIS A 39 35.54 -7.63 -13.71
N VAL A 40 34.96 -8.40 -12.78
CA VAL A 40 35.64 -8.77 -11.53
C VAL A 40 36.80 -9.73 -11.80
N GLU A 41 36.61 -10.72 -12.67
CA GLU A 41 37.67 -11.67 -13.07
C GLU A 41 38.83 -10.94 -13.73
N GLU A 42 38.58 -10.04 -14.68
CA GLU A 42 39.59 -9.22 -15.34
C GLU A 42 40.35 -8.32 -14.34
N ALA A 43 39.63 -7.77 -13.36
CA ALA A 43 40.25 -6.95 -12.32
C ALA A 43 41.21 -7.78 -11.43
N LEU A 44 40.79 -8.99 -11.05
CA LEU A 44 41.60 -9.92 -10.26
C LEU A 44 42.84 -10.38 -11.02
N ASP A 45 42.69 -10.73 -12.30
CA ASP A 45 43.81 -11.11 -13.18
C ASP A 45 44.82 -9.96 -13.36
N SER A 46 44.34 -8.73 -13.28
CA SER A 46 45.16 -7.51 -13.32
C SER A 46 45.80 -7.16 -11.97
N GLY A 47 45.59 -7.97 -10.93
CA GLY A 47 46.12 -7.75 -9.58
C GLY A 47 45.37 -6.73 -8.73
N ARG A 48 44.18 -6.27 -9.17
CA ARG A 48 43.30 -5.42 -8.36
C ARG A 48 42.52 -6.26 -7.36
N THR A 49 42.09 -5.63 -6.27
CA THR A 49 41.22 -6.27 -5.28
C THR A 49 39.76 -6.26 -5.71
N VAL A 50 38.93 -7.14 -5.14
CA VAL A 50 37.48 -7.18 -5.38
C VAL A 50 36.83 -5.86 -4.98
N ASP A 51 37.22 -5.28 -3.85
CA ASP A 51 36.69 -4.01 -3.38
C ASP A 51 36.97 -2.87 -4.37
N GLU A 52 38.16 -2.82 -4.97
CA GLU A 52 38.50 -1.86 -6.02
C GLU A 52 37.67 -2.07 -7.30
N ALA A 53 37.45 -3.34 -7.69
CA ALA A 53 36.62 -3.68 -8.85
C ALA A 53 35.15 -3.25 -8.64
N LEU A 54 34.57 -3.59 -7.48
CA LEU A 54 33.18 -3.25 -7.15
C LEU A 54 32.99 -1.76 -6.87
N ALA A 55 33.98 -1.06 -6.32
CA ALA A 55 33.93 0.38 -6.11
C ALA A 55 33.75 1.15 -7.43
N GLY A 56 34.35 0.65 -8.53
CA GLY A 56 34.20 1.22 -9.87
C GLY A 56 32.78 1.08 -10.44
N LEU A 57 32.07 0.01 -10.09
CA LEU A 57 30.67 -0.23 -10.48
C LEU A 57 29.68 0.56 -9.61
N GLY A 58 30.09 0.94 -8.40
CA GLY A 58 29.22 1.53 -7.39
C GLY A 58 28.20 0.55 -6.82
N PRO A 59 27.21 1.02 -6.04
CA PRO A 59 26.19 0.15 -5.44
C PRO A 59 25.40 -0.63 -6.50
N ALA A 60 25.15 -1.92 -6.27
CA ALA A 60 24.46 -2.81 -7.22
C ALA A 60 23.14 -2.25 -7.77
N ARG A 61 22.38 -1.50 -6.96
CA ARG A 61 21.14 -0.85 -7.40
C ARG A 61 21.39 0.32 -8.37
N ALA A 62 22.43 1.12 -8.13
CA ALA A 62 22.78 2.23 -9.02
C ALA A 62 23.23 1.69 -10.38
N PHE A 63 24.07 0.64 -10.38
CA PHE A 63 24.47 -0.06 -11.60
C PHE A 63 23.26 -0.66 -12.34
N ALA A 64 22.36 -1.35 -11.63
CA ALA A 64 21.15 -1.92 -12.24
C ALA A 64 20.26 -0.85 -12.89
N ALA A 65 20.10 0.31 -12.25
CA ALA A 65 19.32 1.42 -12.79
C ALA A 65 19.95 1.99 -14.06
N GLN A 66 21.28 2.19 -14.07
CA GLN A 66 22.02 2.62 -15.25
C GLN A 66 21.90 1.60 -16.39
N PHE A 67 22.13 0.31 -16.10
CA PHE A 67 22.04 -0.77 -17.08
C PHE A 67 20.63 -0.87 -17.70
N ARG A 68 19.58 -0.69 -16.88
CA ARG A 68 18.19 -0.59 -17.38
C ARG A 68 18.01 0.59 -18.32
N GLN A 69 18.55 1.75 -17.97
CA GLN A 69 18.47 2.94 -18.80
C GLN A 69 19.16 2.72 -20.16
N GLU A 70 20.35 2.11 -20.17
CA GLU A 70 21.10 1.79 -21.38
C GLU A 70 20.33 0.82 -22.30
N LEU A 71 19.63 -0.15 -21.71
CA LEU A 71 18.78 -1.10 -22.46
C LEU A 71 17.39 -0.55 -22.80
N GLY A 72 17.06 0.68 -22.41
CA GLY A 72 15.71 1.24 -22.58
C GLY A 72 14.63 0.47 -21.83
N LEU A 73 14.99 -0.25 -20.76
CA LEU A 73 14.05 -0.96 -19.92
C LEU A 73 13.23 0.04 -19.06
N PRO A 74 11.97 -0.28 -18.74
CA PRO A 74 11.13 0.60 -17.91
C PRO A 74 11.79 0.88 -16.55
N ALA A 75 11.72 2.13 -16.12
CA ALA A 75 12.31 2.58 -14.86
C ALA A 75 11.72 1.88 -13.61
N ASP A 76 12.46 1.92 -12.50
CA ASP A 76 12.16 1.28 -11.20
C ASP A 76 10.77 1.64 -10.62
N HIS A 77 10.16 2.73 -11.08
CA HIS A 77 8.79 3.12 -10.71
C HIS A 77 7.76 2.00 -10.92
N ALA A 78 7.98 1.11 -11.90
CA ALA A 78 7.10 -0.04 -12.12
C ALA A 78 7.17 -1.07 -10.99
N ALA A 79 8.38 -1.36 -10.48
CA ALA A 79 8.61 -2.29 -9.39
C ALA A 79 8.05 -1.75 -8.07
N GLU A 80 8.26 -0.48 -7.79
CA GLU A 80 7.72 0.20 -6.61
C GLU A 80 6.19 0.29 -6.65
N ALA A 81 5.63 0.65 -7.80
CA ALA A 81 4.18 0.63 -8.01
C ALA A 81 3.61 -0.77 -7.78
N SER A 82 4.29 -1.83 -8.24
CA SER A 82 3.89 -3.22 -8.02
C SER A 82 3.91 -3.60 -6.53
N ARG A 83 4.95 -3.20 -5.79
CA ARG A 83 5.03 -3.44 -4.33
C ARG A 83 3.93 -2.70 -3.58
N GLY A 84 3.71 -1.42 -3.90
CA GLY A 84 2.63 -0.61 -3.33
C GLY A 84 1.26 -1.22 -3.62
N ALA A 85 1.01 -1.62 -4.87
CA ALA A 85 -0.22 -2.30 -5.28
C ALA A 85 -0.47 -3.56 -4.46
N ARG A 86 0.56 -4.40 -4.28
CA ARG A 86 0.46 -5.65 -3.52
C ARG A 86 0.06 -5.39 -2.07
N ILE A 87 0.69 -4.43 -1.39
CA ILE A 87 0.36 -4.08 0.00
C ILE A 87 -1.09 -3.58 0.10
N LEU A 88 -1.51 -2.71 -0.82
CA LEU A 88 -2.85 -2.15 -0.84
C LEU A 88 -3.93 -3.22 -1.09
N HIS A 89 -3.66 -4.20 -1.97
CA HIS A 89 -4.56 -5.34 -2.20
C HIS A 89 -4.58 -6.31 -1.02
N ILE A 90 -3.46 -6.57 -0.36
CA ILE A 90 -3.45 -7.38 0.87
C ILE A 90 -4.32 -6.70 1.94
N ALA A 91 -4.18 -5.39 2.12
CA ALA A 91 -5.03 -4.64 3.04
C ALA A 91 -6.51 -4.71 2.64
N ALA A 92 -6.83 -4.64 1.34
CA ALA A 92 -8.20 -4.84 0.85
C ALA A 92 -8.75 -6.22 1.23
N VAL A 93 -7.98 -7.29 1.04
CA VAL A 93 -8.38 -8.65 1.44
C VAL A 93 -8.64 -8.73 2.94
N VAL A 94 -7.75 -8.18 3.77
CA VAL A 94 -7.94 -8.16 5.23
C VAL A 94 -9.22 -7.42 5.61
N VAL A 95 -9.46 -6.23 5.05
CA VAL A 95 -10.69 -5.45 5.30
C VAL A 95 -11.94 -6.21 4.85
N ALA A 96 -11.88 -6.89 3.70
CA ALA A 96 -12.99 -7.70 3.20
C ALA A 96 -13.31 -8.88 4.12
N VAL A 97 -12.29 -9.59 4.60
CA VAL A 97 -12.44 -10.71 5.53
C VAL A 97 -13.02 -10.23 6.86
N LEU A 98 -12.49 -9.13 7.41
CA LEU A 98 -13.01 -8.54 8.64
C LEU A 98 -14.47 -8.10 8.46
N GLY A 99 -14.81 -7.44 7.35
CA GLY A 99 -16.18 -7.08 7.03
C GLY A 99 -17.11 -8.29 6.92
N GLY A 100 -16.64 -9.38 6.30
CA GLY A 100 -17.38 -10.65 6.22
C GLY A 100 -17.61 -11.28 7.60
N ILE A 101 -16.57 -11.38 8.43
CA ILE A 101 -16.67 -11.90 9.81
C ILE A 101 -17.67 -11.09 10.62
N MET A 102 -17.60 -9.75 10.56
CA MET A 102 -18.50 -8.87 11.28
C MET A 102 -19.97 -9.07 10.84
N ASN A 103 -20.23 -9.19 9.54
CA ASN A 103 -21.57 -9.51 9.04
C ASN A 103 -22.06 -10.88 9.54
N VAL A 104 -21.24 -11.92 9.46
CA VAL A 104 -21.59 -13.26 9.93
C VAL A 104 -21.91 -13.22 11.43
N TRP A 105 -21.11 -12.50 12.21
CA TRP A 105 -21.31 -12.38 13.65
C TRP A 105 -22.62 -11.64 13.99
N LEU A 106 -22.92 -10.55 13.30
CA LEU A 106 -24.19 -9.82 13.49
C LEU A 106 -25.41 -10.66 13.11
N GLU A 107 -25.37 -11.33 11.97
CA GLU A 107 -26.48 -12.12 11.47
C GLU A 107 -26.72 -13.41 12.28
N THR A 108 -25.65 -14.01 12.81
CA THR A 108 -25.78 -15.14 13.76
C THR A 108 -26.35 -14.68 15.10
N ALA A 109 -26.00 -13.48 15.58
CA ALA A 109 -26.61 -12.90 16.78
C ALA A 109 -28.12 -12.63 16.62
N VAL A 110 -28.59 -12.35 15.40
CA VAL A 110 -30.02 -12.15 15.08
C VAL A 110 -30.74 -13.47 14.74
N GLY A 111 -30.01 -14.61 14.70
CA GLY A 111 -30.58 -15.96 14.66
C GLY A 111 -31.01 -16.47 13.28
N GLY A 112 -30.55 -15.85 12.18
CA GLY A 112 -31.09 -16.11 10.84
C GLY A 112 -30.14 -16.68 9.79
N LEU A 113 -28.83 -16.76 10.06
CA LEU A 113 -27.87 -17.02 8.98
C LEU A 113 -27.64 -18.52 8.71
N SER A 114 -28.05 -18.98 7.53
CA SER A 114 -27.61 -20.30 7.03
C SER A 114 -26.12 -20.27 6.64
N LEU A 115 -25.44 -21.41 6.79
CA LEU A 115 -24.02 -21.54 6.41
C LEU A 115 -23.78 -21.16 4.93
N GLY A 116 -24.73 -21.45 4.04
CA GLY A 116 -24.64 -21.10 2.63
C GLY A 116 -24.57 -19.58 2.43
N VAL A 117 -25.41 -18.81 3.13
CA VAL A 117 -25.38 -17.34 3.07
C VAL A 117 -24.10 -16.79 3.70
N ALA A 118 -23.61 -17.39 4.78
CA ALA A 118 -22.35 -17.01 5.42
C ALA A 118 -21.17 -17.07 4.43
N VAL A 119 -21.09 -18.10 3.60
CA VAL A 119 -20.02 -18.24 2.60
C VAL A 119 -20.12 -17.15 1.52
N LEU A 120 -21.32 -16.76 1.11
CA LEU A 120 -21.52 -15.72 0.10
C LEU A 120 -20.99 -14.35 0.56
N LEU A 121 -20.98 -14.08 1.88
CA LEU A 121 -20.43 -12.84 2.44
C LEU A 121 -18.91 -12.70 2.26
N PHE A 122 -18.21 -13.78 1.90
CA PHE A 122 -16.77 -13.75 1.61
C PHE A 122 -16.44 -13.57 0.12
N ILE A 123 -17.43 -13.50 -0.77
CA ILE A 123 -17.21 -13.23 -2.20
C ILE A 123 -16.37 -11.94 -2.40
N PRO A 124 -16.65 -10.81 -1.72
CA PRO A 124 -15.83 -9.60 -1.87
C PRO A 124 -14.36 -9.81 -1.50
N ALA A 125 -14.06 -10.70 -0.54
CA ALA A 125 -12.68 -11.03 -0.17
C ALA A 125 -11.97 -11.84 -1.26
N VAL A 126 -12.67 -12.79 -1.89
CA VAL A 126 -12.15 -13.53 -3.05
C VAL A 126 -11.85 -12.56 -4.20
N LEU A 127 -12.79 -11.66 -4.51
CA LEU A 127 -12.58 -10.62 -5.53
C LEU A 127 -11.34 -9.77 -5.21
N ALA A 128 -11.20 -9.29 -3.98
CA ALA A 128 -10.04 -8.49 -3.56
C ALA A 128 -8.70 -9.24 -3.69
N ALA A 129 -8.70 -10.58 -3.58
CA ALA A 129 -7.51 -11.41 -3.68
C ALA A 129 -7.09 -11.73 -5.13
N LEU A 130 -8.00 -11.63 -6.12
CA LEU A 130 -7.71 -11.98 -7.52
C LEU A 130 -6.46 -11.27 -8.08
N PRO A 131 -6.26 -9.94 -7.90
CA PRO A 131 -5.07 -9.27 -8.42
C PRO A 131 -3.74 -9.76 -7.83
N LEU A 132 -3.77 -10.47 -6.69
CA LEU A 132 -2.56 -11.01 -6.06
C LEU A 132 -2.07 -12.31 -6.72
N VAL A 133 -2.97 -13.08 -7.35
CA VAL A 133 -2.64 -14.36 -8.00
C VAL A 133 -2.51 -14.23 -9.52
N LEU A 134 -3.05 -13.16 -10.11
CA LEU A 134 -3.03 -12.95 -11.55
C LEU A 134 -1.67 -12.43 -12.08
N PRO A 135 -1.36 -12.70 -13.36
CA PRO A 135 -0.17 -12.16 -14.00
C PRO A 135 -0.24 -10.63 -14.08
N VAL A 136 0.93 -9.98 -14.09
CA VAL A 136 1.07 -8.52 -13.93
C VAL A 136 0.20 -7.73 -14.91
N HIS A 137 0.09 -8.16 -16.17
CA HIS A 137 -0.71 -7.48 -17.20
C HIS A 137 -2.22 -7.51 -16.94
N LEU A 138 -2.73 -8.45 -16.14
CA LEU A 138 -4.16 -8.55 -15.78
C LEU A 138 -4.49 -7.86 -14.46
N ARG A 139 -3.50 -7.51 -13.63
CA ARG A 139 -3.77 -6.99 -12.27
C ARG A 139 -4.54 -5.68 -12.28
N VAL A 140 -4.17 -4.75 -13.17
CA VAL A 140 -4.83 -3.45 -13.28
C VAL A 140 -6.27 -3.55 -13.79
N PRO A 141 -6.56 -4.20 -14.94
CA PRO A 141 -7.93 -4.29 -15.42
C PRO A 141 -8.83 -5.07 -14.45
N VAL A 142 -8.34 -6.15 -13.84
CA VAL A 142 -9.11 -6.92 -12.85
C VAL A 142 -9.29 -6.13 -11.56
N GLY A 143 -8.27 -5.42 -11.08
CA GLY A 143 -8.37 -4.54 -9.92
C GLY A 143 -9.43 -3.44 -10.12
N LEU A 144 -9.46 -2.82 -11.30
CA LEU A 144 -10.47 -1.82 -11.67
C LEU A 144 -11.87 -2.43 -11.73
N ALA A 145 -12.02 -3.58 -12.40
CA ALA A 145 -13.28 -4.29 -12.48
C ALA A 145 -13.81 -4.65 -11.07
N ASN A 146 -12.93 -5.13 -10.18
CA ASN A 146 -13.28 -5.44 -8.80
C ASN A 146 -13.72 -4.20 -8.02
N ALA A 147 -13.00 -3.06 -8.16
CA ALA A 147 -13.39 -1.81 -7.50
C ALA A 147 -14.79 -1.36 -7.93
N VAL A 148 -15.12 -1.45 -9.23
CA VAL A 148 -16.44 -1.13 -9.77
C VAL A 148 -17.51 -2.09 -9.27
N VAL A 149 -17.27 -3.41 -9.37
CA VAL A 149 -18.23 -4.44 -8.94
C VAL A 149 -18.53 -4.33 -7.44
N VAL A 150 -17.51 -4.17 -6.60
CA VAL A 150 -17.69 -4.04 -5.15
C VAL A 150 -18.39 -2.72 -4.81
N THR A 151 -18.07 -1.63 -5.51
CA THR A 151 -18.78 -0.36 -5.32
C THR A 151 -20.25 -0.48 -5.69
N ALA A 152 -20.58 -1.10 -6.82
CA ALA A 152 -21.96 -1.36 -7.23
C ALA A 152 -22.69 -2.23 -6.21
N PHE A 153 -22.05 -3.29 -5.72
CA PHE A 153 -22.57 -4.13 -4.65
C PHE A 153 -22.87 -3.33 -3.37
N VAL A 154 -21.91 -2.51 -2.91
CA VAL A 154 -22.06 -1.64 -1.74
C VAL A 154 -23.24 -0.68 -1.91
N VAL A 155 -23.38 -0.04 -3.07
CA VAL A 155 -24.48 0.90 -3.35
C VAL A 155 -25.83 0.19 -3.37
N LEU A 156 -25.94 -0.94 -4.07
CA LEU A 156 -27.19 -1.69 -4.20
C LEU A 156 -27.64 -2.34 -2.89
N THR A 157 -26.71 -2.65 -1.98
CA THR A 157 -27.00 -3.32 -0.70
C THR A 157 -26.72 -2.44 0.51
N PHE A 158 -26.61 -1.11 0.31
CA PHE A 158 -26.17 -0.18 1.35
C PHE A 158 -27.05 -0.21 2.61
N GLY A 159 -28.37 -0.39 2.44
CA GLY A 159 -29.32 -0.49 3.56
C GLY A 159 -29.23 -1.79 4.37
N SER A 160 -28.37 -2.73 3.96
CA SER A 160 -28.14 -4.01 4.64
C SER A 160 -26.64 -4.28 4.78
N VAL A 161 -26.15 -5.38 4.19
CA VAL A 161 -24.76 -5.84 4.33
C VAL A 161 -23.75 -4.93 3.62
N GLY A 162 -24.19 -4.16 2.62
CA GLY A 162 -23.32 -3.34 1.77
C GLY A 162 -22.58 -2.26 2.54
N ALA A 163 -23.20 -1.69 3.58
CA ALA A 163 -22.58 -0.68 4.43
C ALA A 163 -21.25 -1.16 5.05
N PHE A 164 -21.14 -2.44 5.38
CA PHE A 164 -19.92 -3.02 5.95
C PHE A 164 -18.77 -3.17 4.95
N PHE A 165 -19.06 -3.12 3.64
CA PHE A 165 -18.05 -3.23 2.59
C PHE A 165 -17.64 -1.87 2.00
N VAL A 166 -18.12 -0.74 2.55
CA VAL A 166 -17.68 0.61 2.15
C VAL A 166 -16.15 0.77 2.30
N PRO A 167 -15.52 0.40 3.44
CA PRO A 167 -14.05 0.42 3.55
C PRO A 167 -13.33 -0.40 2.47
N LEU A 168 -13.88 -1.55 2.10
CA LEU A 168 -13.31 -2.39 1.05
C LEU A 168 -13.35 -1.70 -0.30
N ALA A 169 -14.51 -1.15 -0.69
CA ALA A 169 -14.68 -0.43 -1.96
C ALA A 169 -13.65 0.71 -2.07
N LEU A 170 -13.50 1.50 -1.00
CA LEU A 170 -12.51 2.56 -0.92
C LEU A 170 -11.08 2.03 -1.08
N GLN A 171 -10.73 0.98 -0.34
CA GLN A 171 -9.39 0.39 -0.39
C GLN A 171 -9.05 -0.17 -1.78
N LEU A 172 -10.02 -0.74 -2.50
CA LEU A 172 -9.84 -1.20 -3.89
C LEU A 172 -9.59 -0.04 -4.85
N TRP A 173 -10.31 1.08 -4.69
CA TRP A 173 -10.04 2.29 -5.48
C TRP A 173 -8.64 2.84 -5.21
N VAL A 174 -8.20 2.88 -3.94
CA VAL A 174 -6.83 3.27 -3.58
C VAL A 174 -5.80 2.31 -4.20
N ALA A 175 -6.04 1.00 -4.14
CA ALA A 175 -5.17 -0.02 -4.71
C ALA A 175 -5.02 0.07 -6.24
N VAL A 176 -5.99 0.68 -6.94
CA VAL A 176 -5.92 0.92 -8.38
C VAL A 176 -5.31 2.28 -8.70
N ILE A 177 -5.79 3.34 -8.05
CA ILE A 177 -5.42 4.73 -8.37
C ILE A 177 -3.98 5.03 -7.98
N VAL A 178 -3.55 4.60 -6.78
CA VAL A 178 -2.22 4.96 -6.25
C VAL A 178 -1.10 4.36 -7.10
N PRO A 179 -1.06 3.03 -7.35
CA PRO A 179 -0.02 2.44 -8.19
C PRO A 179 -0.04 2.96 -9.63
N TRP A 180 -1.23 3.20 -10.19
CA TRP A 180 -1.34 3.76 -11.55
C TRP A 180 -0.70 5.15 -11.63
N ARG A 181 -0.99 6.05 -10.68
CA ARG A 181 -0.36 7.38 -10.64
C ARG A 181 1.15 7.29 -10.43
N VAL A 182 1.61 6.46 -9.49
CA VAL A 182 3.05 6.23 -9.23
C VAL A 182 3.76 5.70 -10.47
N SER A 183 3.15 4.75 -11.20
CA SER A 183 3.71 4.22 -12.46
C SER A 183 3.83 5.25 -13.58
N LYS A 184 3.09 6.36 -13.49
CA LYS A 184 3.17 7.51 -14.41
C LYS A 184 4.12 8.61 -13.92
N GLY A 185 4.85 8.38 -12.82
CA GLY A 185 5.71 9.38 -12.20
C GLY A 185 4.93 10.55 -11.59
N LEU A 186 3.61 10.40 -11.40
CA LEU A 186 2.78 11.44 -10.79
C LEU A 186 2.92 11.37 -9.29
N ASP A 187 3.52 12.40 -8.71
CA ASP A 187 3.70 12.52 -7.27
C ASP A 187 2.37 12.84 -6.57
N LEU A 188 1.59 11.78 -6.31
CA LEU A 188 0.35 11.85 -5.52
C LEU A 188 0.56 12.51 -4.16
N SER A 189 1.75 12.33 -3.62
CA SER A 189 2.14 12.75 -2.31
C SER A 189 2.30 14.28 -2.21
N GLN A 190 2.64 14.91 -3.33
CA GLN A 190 2.65 16.37 -3.50
C GLN A 190 1.32 16.92 -4.04
N GLY A 191 0.41 16.05 -4.49
CA GLY A 191 -0.89 16.45 -5.00
C GLY A 191 -1.73 17.16 -3.93
N LEU A 192 -1.95 18.47 -4.11
CA LEU A 192 -2.75 19.28 -3.17
C LEU A 192 -4.13 18.67 -2.91
N ILE A 193 -4.80 18.16 -3.95
CA ILE A 193 -6.12 17.54 -3.85
C ILE A 193 -6.09 16.34 -2.89
N TRP A 194 -5.11 15.46 -3.02
CA TRP A 194 -4.99 14.26 -2.16
C TRP A 194 -4.72 14.62 -0.71
N ARG A 195 -3.82 15.60 -0.48
CA ARG A 195 -3.49 16.12 0.86
C ARG A 195 -4.70 16.76 1.52
N VAL A 196 -5.45 17.60 0.79
CA VAL A 196 -6.65 18.26 1.31
C VAL A 196 -7.74 17.23 1.62
N PHE A 197 -8.02 16.28 0.72
CA PHE A 197 -9.03 15.25 0.96
C PHE A 197 -8.70 14.37 2.16
N GLY A 198 -7.45 13.88 2.25
CA GLY A 198 -7.03 13.07 3.40
C GLY A 198 -7.04 13.87 4.70
N ALA A 199 -6.59 15.12 4.70
CA ALA A 199 -6.63 15.99 5.87
C ALA A 199 -8.06 16.28 6.33
N VAL A 200 -8.98 16.61 5.43
CA VAL A 200 -10.40 16.81 5.75
C VAL A 200 -11.00 15.54 6.36
N THR A 201 -10.70 14.38 5.78
CA THR A 201 -11.18 13.08 6.27
C THR A 201 -10.68 12.79 7.69
N VAL A 202 -9.40 13.07 7.97
CA VAL A 202 -8.78 12.88 9.31
C VAL A 202 -9.26 13.92 10.31
N ALA A 203 -9.53 15.15 9.88
CA ALA A 203 -10.03 16.22 10.74
C ALA A 203 -11.49 16.01 11.15
N LEU A 204 -12.30 15.40 10.27
CA LEU A 204 -13.76 15.35 10.44
C LEU A 204 -14.21 14.80 11.80
N PRO A 205 -13.72 13.65 12.31
CA PRO A 205 -14.14 13.18 13.63
C PRO A 205 -13.72 14.13 14.77
N GLY A 206 -12.56 14.77 14.67
CA GLY A 206 -12.12 15.78 15.63
C GLY A 206 -13.00 17.03 15.62
N LEU A 207 -13.40 17.49 14.44
CA LEU A 207 -14.33 18.61 14.28
C LEU A 207 -15.72 18.28 14.83
N LEU A 208 -16.22 17.05 14.62
CA LEU A 208 -17.49 16.60 15.19
C LEU A 208 -17.45 16.52 16.72
N LEU A 209 -16.33 16.07 17.31
CA LEU A 209 -16.13 16.10 18.77
C LEU A 209 -16.17 17.53 19.31
N ILE A 210 -15.48 18.46 18.66
CA ILE A 210 -15.50 19.88 19.04
C ILE A 210 -16.92 20.43 18.95
N ALA A 211 -17.62 20.18 17.84
CA ALA A 211 -18.99 20.63 17.64
C ALA A 211 -19.90 20.11 18.76
N GLY A 212 -19.83 18.81 19.09
CA GLY A 212 -20.63 18.20 20.15
C GLY A 212 -20.34 18.78 21.54
N MET A 213 -19.06 19.05 21.85
CA MET A 213 -18.69 19.73 23.10
C MET A 213 -19.23 21.16 23.17
N THR A 214 -19.17 21.91 22.06
CA THR A 214 -19.66 23.29 22.01
C THR A 214 -21.18 23.39 22.03
N SER A 215 -21.90 22.42 21.46
CA SER A 215 -23.36 22.38 21.49
C SER A 215 -23.93 21.85 22.80
N GLY A 216 -23.08 21.33 23.70
CA GLY A 216 -23.48 20.70 24.97
C GLY A 216 -24.04 19.29 24.83
N SER A 217 -23.94 18.66 23.65
CA SER A 217 -24.37 17.27 23.45
C SER A 217 -23.34 16.28 24.00
N LEU A 218 -22.06 16.68 24.02
CA LEU A 218 -20.98 16.01 24.73
C LEU A 218 -20.51 16.92 25.87
N GLY A 219 -20.29 16.36 27.05
CA GLY A 219 -19.65 17.10 28.14
C GLY A 219 -18.21 17.47 27.77
N TRP A 220 -17.74 18.63 28.26
CA TRP A 220 -16.34 19.01 28.15
C TRP A 220 -15.47 18.06 28.97
N SER A 221 -14.85 17.11 28.28
CA SER A 221 -13.90 16.16 28.86
C SER A 221 -12.49 16.46 28.37
N PRO A 222 -11.48 16.54 29.25
CA PRO A 222 -10.08 16.69 28.83
C PRO A 222 -9.63 15.62 27.84
N VAL A 223 -10.16 14.39 27.95
CA VAL A 223 -9.85 13.28 27.05
C VAL A 223 -10.41 13.54 25.65
N ALA A 224 -11.68 13.97 25.54
CA ALA A 224 -12.30 14.29 24.25
C ALA A 224 -11.60 15.46 23.56
N ALA A 225 -11.24 16.50 24.32
CA ALA A 225 -10.47 17.64 23.82
C ALA A 225 -9.08 17.22 23.31
N ALA A 226 -8.37 16.34 24.05
CA ALA A 226 -7.07 15.83 23.64
C ALA A 226 -7.15 14.99 22.35
N ILE A 227 -8.16 14.12 22.23
CA ILE A 227 -8.40 13.33 21.01
C ILE A 227 -8.68 14.26 19.82
N ALA A 228 -9.57 15.24 19.98
CA ALA A 228 -9.88 16.19 18.92
C ALA A 228 -8.62 16.97 18.50
N ALA A 229 -7.84 17.49 19.45
CA ALA A 229 -6.60 18.19 19.16
C ALA A 229 -5.58 17.31 18.42
N ALA A 230 -5.43 16.04 18.82
CA ALA A 230 -4.53 15.09 18.15
C ALA A 230 -4.96 14.80 16.71
N LEU A 231 -6.27 14.64 16.46
CA LEU A 231 -6.80 14.44 15.09
C LEU A 231 -6.58 15.66 14.21
N ILE A 232 -6.81 16.87 14.73
CA ILE A 232 -6.54 18.11 14.00
C ILE A 232 -5.04 18.27 13.72
N ALA A 233 -4.16 17.95 14.68
CA ALA A 233 -2.73 18.00 14.48
C ALA A 233 -2.26 16.99 13.40
N LEU A 234 -2.78 15.76 13.42
CA LEU A 234 -2.51 14.75 12.39
C LEU A 234 -3.01 15.20 11.01
N ALA A 235 -4.22 15.76 10.94
CA ALA A 235 -4.79 16.30 9.71
C ALA A 235 -3.93 17.43 9.15
N LEU A 236 -3.48 18.37 9.99
CA LEU A 236 -2.57 19.45 9.59
C LEU A 236 -1.22 18.91 9.13
N GLY A 237 -0.62 17.95 9.84
CA GLY A 237 0.63 17.33 9.42
C GLY A 237 0.49 16.60 8.07
N PHE A 238 -0.63 15.93 7.85
CA PHE A 238 -0.94 15.29 6.56
C PHE A 238 -1.16 16.34 5.46
N ALA A 239 -1.89 17.42 5.74
CA ALA A 239 -2.08 18.55 4.84
C ALA A 239 -0.75 19.22 4.49
N LEU A 240 0.21 19.26 5.42
CA LEU A 240 1.57 19.80 5.24
C LEU A 240 2.55 18.82 4.57
N GLY A 241 2.14 17.57 4.33
CA GLY A 241 2.97 16.57 3.67
C GLY A 241 4.03 15.93 4.57
N VAL A 242 3.82 15.93 5.89
CA VAL A 242 4.74 15.32 6.86
C VAL A 242 4.64 13.80 6.76
N ARG A 243 5.71 13.15 6.28
CA ARG A 243 5.73 11.72 5.91
C ARG A 243 5.28 10.75 7.00
N PHE A 244 5.63 11.03 8.25
CA PHE A 244 5.26 10.20 9.41
C PHE A 244 3.75 10.15 9.66
N THR A 245 2.96 11.12 9.18
CA THR A 245 1.52 11.15 9.46
C THR A 245 0.75 10.03 8.79
N ALA A 246 1.12 9.62 7.57
CA ALA A 246 0.41 8.57 6.85
C ALA A 246 0.46 7.19 7.53
N PRO A 247 1.62 6.66 7.98
CA PRO A 247 1.64 5.40 8.71
C PRO A 247 0.90 5.49 10.06
N VAL A 248 0.95 6.63 10.75
CA VAL A 248 0.17 6.83 11.99
C VAL A 248 -1.33 6.78 11.70
N ILE A 249 -1.79 7.45 10.64
CA ILE A 249 -3.19 7.42 10.22
C ILE A 249 -3.59 5.99 9.82
N ALA A 250 -2.72 5.26 9.12
CA ALA A 250 -2.99 3.86 8.76
C ALA A 250 -3.14 2.96 10.01
N VAL A 251 -2.22 3.08 10.98
CA VAL A 251 -2.28 2.34 12.25
C VAL A 251 -3.55 2.70 13.02
N LEU A 252 -3.91 3.98 13.10
CA LEU A 252 -5.15 4.42 13.71
C LEU A 252 -6.37 3.82 13.01
N GLY A 253 -6.34 3.73 11.68
CA GLY A 253 -7.36 3.04 10.88
C GLY A 253 -7.53 1.57 11.27
N ILE A 254 -6.42 0.82 11.41
CA ILE A 254 -6.43 -0.58 11.88
C ILE A 254 -7.03 -0.66 13.29
N VAL A 255 -6.58 0.19 14.21
CA VAL A 255 -7.07 0.20 15.60
C VAL A 255 -8.58 0.44 15.64
N LEU A 256 -9.10 1.39 14.85
CA LEU A 256 -10.53 1.68 14.78
C LEU A 256 -11.34 0.53 14.15
N LEU A 257 -10.84 -0.09 13.09
CA LEU A 257 -11.47 -1.27 12.48
C LEU A 257 -11.57 -2.43 13.49
N VAL A 258 -10.52 -2.67 14.27
CA VAL A 258 -10.50 -3.69 15.31
C VAL A 258 -11.41 -3.31 16.48
N ALA A 259 -11.38 -2.05 16.93
CA ALA A 259 -12.23 -1.56 18.01
C ALA A 259 -13.73 -1.70 17.69
N ALA A 260 -14.13 -1.53 16.43
CA ALA A 260 -15.51 -1.72 16.00
C ALA A 260 -16.06 -3.14 16.29
N PHE A 261 -15.21 -4.17 16.39
CA PHE A 261 -15.68 -5.52 16.77
C PHE A 261 -16.11 -5.65 18.23
N PHE A 262 -15.61 -4.78 19.10
CA PHE A 262 -15.84 -4.88 20.55
C PHE A 262 -17.01 -4.03 21.03
N ASP A 263 -17.51 -3.12 20.20
CA ASP A 263 -18.66 -2.27 20.51
C ASP A 263 -19.72 -2.39 19.40
N PRO A 264 -20.66 -3.35 19.50
CA PRO A 264 -21.73 -3.54 18.51
C PRO A 264 -22.84 -2.47 18.55
N GLY A 265 -22.61 -1.33 19.20
CA GLY A 265 -23.58 -0.26 19.30
C GLY A 265 -23.88 0.45 17.97
N MET A 266 -24.78 1.44 18.02
CA MET A 266 -25.17 2.24 16.85
C MET A 266 -23.99 2.97 16.18
N LEU A 267 -22.89 3.20 16.91
CA LEU A 267 -21.70 3.87 16.40
C LEU A 267 -20.69 2.92 15.73
N MET A 268 -20.87 1.60 15.88
CA MET A 268 -19.99 0.58 15.30
C MET A 268 -19.71 0.86 13.82
N LEU A 269 -20.76 1.10 13.03
CA LEU A 269 -20.63 1.33 11.59
C LEU A 269 -19.89 2.64 11.28
N GLY A 270 -20.11 3.69 12.07
CA GLY A 270 -19.38 4.95 11.95
C GLY A 270 -17.89 4.77 12.24
N VAL A 271 -17.55 4.08 13.33
CA VAL A 271 -16.16 3.75 13.68
C VAL A 271 -15.50 2.88 12.62
N TRP A 272 -16.23 1.88 12.10
CA TRP A 272 -15.80 1.01 11.02
C TRP A 272 -15.46 1.80 9.75
N TRP A 273 -16.31 2.74 9.36
CA TRP A 273 -16.07 3.60 8.19
C TRP A 273 -14.87 4.51 8.40
N VAL A 274 -14.80 5.21 9.53
CA VAL A 274 -13.66 6.09 9.85
C VAL A 274 -12.35 5.28 9.83
N GLY A 275 -12.35 4.08 10.41
CA GLY A 275 -11.21 3.17 10.37
C GLY A 275 -10.79 2.80 8.95
N GLY A 276 -11.77 2.46 8.10
CA GLY A 276 -11.56 2.18 6.69
C GLY A 276 -11.00 3.35 5.88
N TYR A 277 -11.54 4.56 6.09
CA TYR A 277 -11.05 5.79 5.48
C TYR A 277 -9.59 6.06 5.88
N TYR A 278 -9.30 5.98 7.18
CA TYR A 278 -7.95 6.23 7.70
C TYR A 278 -6.95 5.21 7.16
N LEU A 279 -7.33 3.93 7.14
CA LEU A 279 -6.49 2.88 6.57
C LEU A 279 -6.18 3.16 5.09
N SER A 280 -7.21 3.51 4.30
CA SER A 280 -7.08 3.75 2.87
C SER A 280 -6.18 4.94 2.53
N PHE A 281 -6.40 6.09 3.17
CA PHE A 281 -5.56 7.28 2.96
C PHE A 281 -4.16 7.10 3.53
N GLY A 282 -4.04 6.52 4.72
CA GLY A 282 -2.75 6.26 5.37
C GLY A 282 -1.87 5.31 4.56
N LEU A 283 -2.38 4.14 4.16
CA LEU A 283 -1.61 3.20 3.34
C LEU A 283 -1.37 3.74 1.92
N GLY A 284 -2.37 4.38 1.30
CA GLY A 284 -2.23 4.97 -0.03
C GLY A 284 -1.12 6.03 -0.07
N SER A 285 -1.11 6.96 0.88
CA SER A 285 -0.05 7.96 0.99
C SER A 285 1.30 7.36 1.36
N SER A 286 1.34 6.36 2.23
CA SER A 286 2.59 5.69 2.61
C SER A 286 3.23 4.98 1.42
N ALA A 287 2.41 4.30 0.60
CA ALA A 287 2.86 3.67 -0.63
C ALA A 287 3.37 4.70 -1.66
N ALA A 288 2.68 5.84 -1.79
CA ALA A 288 3.11 6.92 -2.68
C ALA A 288 4.43 7.58 -2.22
N TRP A 289 4.60 7.84 -0.91
CA TRP A 289 5.83 8.43 -0.37
C TRP A 289 7.03 7.49 -0.46
N ALA A 290 6.84 6.19 -0.21
CA ALA A 290 7.91 5.22 -0.33
C ALA A 290 8.50 5.16 -1.75
N ALA A 291 7.65 5.32 -2.77
CA ALA A 291 8.09 5.40 -4.16
C ALA A 291 8.80 6.73 -4.50
N ALA A 292 8.47 7.81 -3.79
CA ALA A 292 9.14 9.10 -3.99
C ALA A 292 10.55 9.16 -3.36
N GLU A 293 10.86 8.30 -2.37
CA GLU A 293 12.15 8.25 -1.68
C GLU A 293 13.28 7.61 -2.46
N HIS A 294 12.97 6.98 -3.61
CA HIS A 294 13.95 6.35 -4.49
C HIS A 294 14.06 7.10 -5.83
N PRO A 295 14.36 8.42 -5.84
CA PRO A 295 14.43 9.22 -7.07
C PRO A 295 15.76 9.02 -7.79
N GLY A 296 16.19 7.76 -8.00
CA GLY A 296 17.36 7.45 -8.83
C GLY A 296 17.27 8.22 -10.15
N ALA A 297 18.14 9.22 -10.29
CA ALA A 297 18.30 10.12 -11.44
C ALA A 297 17.08 10.97 -11.85
N ARG A 298 16.83 12.06 -11.12
CA ARG A 298 16.45 13.32 -11.80
C ARG A 298 17.75 14.03 -12.19
N LEU A 299 18.27 13.73 -13.37
CA LEU A 299 19.23 14.57 -14.09
C LEU A 299 18.45 15.47 -15.06
#